data_AF-A0AAD3SW76-F1
#
_entry.id   AF-A0AAD3SW76-F1
#
_cell.length_a   1.000
_cell.length_b   1.000
_cell.length_c   1.000
_cell.angle_alpha   90.00
_cell.angle_beta   90.00
_cell.angle_gamma   90.00
#
_symmetry.space_group_name_H-M   'P 1'
#
loop_
_entity.id
_entity.type
_entity.pdbx_description
1 polymer ?
#
loop_
_entity_poly.entity_id
_entity_poly.type
_entity_poly.pdbx_seq_one_letter_code
_entity_poly.pdbx_strand_id
1 'polypeptide(L)'
;MKNKTAEMSVSTISAFPTFKIVLKLACLAFYSIADANTRGSLQFELVNNVTGSARRSIRQSRNNEICIPFFPFHCLPWQTPLQPPLPSPLEPLSPTLPPPQSPLRPLPPLPTAPLSPPAVPPTQPAPAIAAAPASSPTQLVFADQRLAVVYPIIQKFKSIITSDPLNITGTWVGSNICNYMGFYCDHPPDNLSAIALASIDFNGYHLSAPTIDGFLDQLPDLALFHANSNNFGGTISPNIAKLRYLYEFDISNNKFSGPFPTAVVGMNGLTFLDIRFNLFSGSVPPAIFAQNLDVLFLNDNNFMSLPEIGSSHILYLTLADNKFTGPIPRDISKALSALTEVLLLGNQFFGCLPYELGLLKEVEVFDVSKNLLTGPLPLSLSCLEKVEVLNFAENLLYGAVPDLICELPNLANLTLSGNYFTLVGPQCRSLINNGVLDVRNNCIPGLPFQRSLHECIAFFALPRICPHIQTYKIIPCKPPHFR
;
A
#
# COMPACT_ATOMS: atom_id res chain seq x y z
N MET A 1 38.34 12.45 -40.01
CA MET A 1 38.03 13.26 -38.80
C MET A 1 36.59 12.95 -38.38
N LYS A 2 36.33 12.69 -37.09
CA LYS A 2 35.01 12.68 -36.38
C LYS A 2 33.82 12.11 -37.19
N ASN A 3 33.37 10.86 -37.01
CA ASN A 3 32.83 10.27 -35.78
C ASN A 3 31.88 11.19 -35.00
N LYS A 4 30.57 10.92 -35.10
CA LYS A 4 29.56 11.19 -34.07
C LYS A 4 28.66 9.96 -33.96
N THR A 5 28.93 9.14 -32.95
CA THR A 5 27.99 8.19 -32.37
C THR A 5 26.75 8.94 -31.89
N ALA A 6 25.56 8.36 -32.10
CA ALA A 6 24.35 8.81 -31.45
C ALA A 6 24.28 8.16 -30.06
N GLU A 7 24.31 8.97 -29.01
CA GLU A 7 24.01 8.52 -27.65
C GLU A 7 22.49 8.29 -27.56
N MET A 8 22.07 7.03 -27.43
CA MET A 8 20.71 6.72 -26.98
C MET A 8 20.66 6.90 -25.46
N SER A 9 20.16 8.05 -25.02
CA SER A 9 19.93 8.34 -23.61
C SER A 9 18.76 7.51 -23.07
N VAL A 10 18.97 6.84 -21.94
CA VAL A 10 17.91 6.18 -21.16
C VAL A 10 16.92 7.23 -20.66
N SER A 11 15.89 7.51 -21.46
CA SER A 11 14.96 8.63 -21.24
C SER A 11 13.61 8.46 -21.98
N THR A 12 13.32 7.27 -22.51
CA THR A 12 12.14 7.04 -23.37
C THR A 12 11.30 5.82 -23.00
N ILE A 13 11.23 5.50 -21.69
CA ILE A 13 10.09 4.77 -21.10
C ILE A 13 9.26 5.78 -20.28
N SER A 14 8.81 6.85 -20.96
CA SER A 14 7.86 7.83 -20.43
C SER A 14 6.51 7.66 -21.12
N ALA A 15 5.79 6.58 -20.78
CA ALA A 15 4.65 6.12 -21.57
C ALA A 15 3.44 5.60 -20.76
N PHE A 16 2.99 6.33 -19.73
CA PHE A 16 1.59 6.21 -19.28
C PHE A 16 0.93 7.55 -18.87
N PRO A 17 0.46 8.36 -19.85
CA PRO A 17 -0.59 9.35 -19.61
C PRO A 17 -1.85 8.72 -18.99
N THR A 18 -2.05 7.41 -19.26
CA THR A 18 -3.12 6.58 -18.72
C THR A 18 -3.07 6.42 -17.19
N PHE A 19 -1.90 6.51 -16.55
CA PHE A 19 -1.78 6.31 -15.10
C PHE A 19 -2.50 7.41 -14.30
N LYS A 20 -2.38 8.68 -14.75
CA LYS A 20 -3.16 9.81 -14.18
C LYS A 20 -4.67 9.62 -14.32
N ILE A 21 -5.11 9.00 -15.40
CA ILE A 21 -6.54 8.75 -15.67
C ILE A 21 -7.04 7.59 -14.80
N VAL A 22 -6.28 6.49 -14.71
CA VAL A 22 -6.63 5.31 -13.91
C VAL A 22 -6.71 5.65 -12.42
N LEU A 23 -5.78 6.47 -11.88
CA LEU A 23 -5.81 6.86 -10.47
C LEU A 23 -6.99 7.80 -10.14
N LYS A 24 -7.21 8.85 -10.96
CA LYS A 24 -8.34 9.77 -10.78
C LYS A 24 -9.70 9.05 -10.94
N LEU A 25 -9.79 8.04 -11.82
CA LEU A 25 -10.97 7.18 -11.93
C LEU A 25 -11.15 6.22 -10.74
N ALA A 26 -10.06 5.68 -10.16
CA ALA A 26 -10.15 4.82 -8.99
C ALA A 26 -10.72 5.57 -7.78
N CYS A 27 -10.25 6.79 -7.50
CA CYS A 27 -10.78 7.62 -6.42
C CYS A 27 -12.24 8.02 -6.66
N LEU A 28 -12.61 8.46 -7.87
CA LEU A 28 -14.01 8.77 -8.21
C LEU A 28 -14.93 7.53 -8.08
N ALA A 29 -14.44 6.33 -8.41
CA ALA A 29 -15.17 5.09 -8.21
C ALA A 29 -15.38 4.77 -6.71
N PHE A 30 -14.35 4.95 -5.87
CA PHE A 30 -14.47 4.79 -4.41
C PHE A 30 -15.54 5.72 -3.80
N TYR A 31 -15.57 6.99 -4.19
CA TYR A 31 -16.62 7.92 -3.75
C TYR A 31 -18.02 7.54 -4.27
N SER A 32 -18.14 7.05 -5.50
CA SER A 32 -19.42 6.62 -6.07
C SER A 32 -19.97 5.37 -5.36
N ILE A 33 -19.10 4.44 -4.96
CA ILE A 33 -19.46 3.25 -4.17
C ILE A 33 -19.85 3.63 -2.74
N ALA A 34 -19.24 4.66 -2.15
CA ALA A 34 -19.61 5.17 -0.82
C ALA A 34 -21.02 5.81 -0.81
N ASP A 35 -21.38 6.65 -1.79
CA ASP A 35 -22.73 7.24 -1.88
C ASP A 35 -23.79 6.17 -2.25
N ALA A 36 -23.42 5.15 -3.05
CA ALA A 36 -24.29 4.01 -3.37
C ALA A 36 -24.66 3.15 -2.15
N ASN A 37 -23.80 3.03 -1.13
CA ASN A 37 -24.16 2.34 0.12
C ASN A 37 -25.13 3.13 1.02
N THR A 38 -25.36 4.43 0.75
CA THR A 38 -26.42 5.21 1.40
C THR A 38 -27.71 5.36 0.55
N ARG A 39 -27.68 4.94 -0.72
CA ARG A 39 -28.83 4.90 -1.63
C ARG A 39 -28.98 3.51 -2.24
N GLY A 40 -29.81 2.69 -1.60
CA GLY A 40 -29.87 1.24 -1.84
C GLY A 40 -29.86 0.79 -3.31
N SER A 41 -28.86 -0.03 -3.62
CA SER A 41 -28.77 -0.98 -4.75
C SER A 41 -29.19 -0.46 -6.14
N LEU A 42 -28.20 0.04 -6.88
CA LEU A 42 -28.18 -0.02 -8.34
C LEU A 42 -26.85 -0.67 -8.76
N GLN A 43 -26.89 -1.92 -9.24
CA GLN A 43 -25.72 -2.55 -9.84
C GLN A 43 -25.39 -1.90 -11.19
N PHE A 44 -24.11 -1.59 -11.39
CA PHE A 44 -23.54 -1.33 -12.71
C PHE A 44 -22.77 -2.56 -13.17
N GLU A 45 -23.26 -3.26 -14.20
CA GLU A 45 -22.42 -4.18 -14.98
C GLU A 45 -21.56 -3.37 -15.95
N LEU A 46 -20.24 -3.51 -15.85
CA LEU A 46 -19.29 -2.98 -16.83
C LEU A 46 -19.24 -3.91 -18.05
N VAL A 47 -20.18 -3.72 -18.97
CA VAL A 47 -20.12 -4.33 -20.31
C VAL A 47 -19.30 -3.43 -21.23
N ASN A 48 -18.07 -3.86 -21.54
CA ASN A 48 -17.29 -3.28 -22.63
C ASN A 48 -17.99 -3.55 -23.97
N ASN A 49 -18.50 -2.52 -24.65
CA ASN A 49 -18.53 -2.55 -26.11
C ASN A 49 -18.62 -1.18 -26.80
N VAL A 50 -18.10 -1.15 -28.02
CA VAL A 50 -17.87 0.04 -28.84
C VAL A 50 -19.04 0.29 -29.81
N THR A 51 -19.38 1.57 -30.04
CA THR A 51 -20.33 2.14 -31.03
C THR A 51 -21.83 1.82 -30.92
N GLY A 52 -22.68 2.83 -31.14
CA GLY A 52 -24.08 2.65 -31.53
C GLY A 52 -25.10 3.59 -30.87
N SER A 53 -25.82 4.41 -31.66
CA SER A 53 -26.90 5.30 -31.19
C SER A 53 -28.24 4.58 -31.02
N ALA A 54 -28.96 4.81 -29.91
CA ALA A 54 -30.42 4.63 -29.82
C ALA A 54 -31.06 5.37 -28.61
N ARG A 55 -32.36 5.67 -28.68
CA ARG A 55 -33.16 6.38 -27.64
C ARG A 55 -34.03 5.41 -26.82
N ARG A 56 -34.30 5.80 -25.55
CA ARG A 56 -35.49 5.48 -24.70
C ARG A 56 -35.96 4.01 -24.60
N SER A 57 -36.04 3.49 -23.38
CA SER A 57 -37.31 3.43 -22.61
C SER A 57 -37.12 2.70 -21.27
N ILE A 58 -37.70 3.22 -20.19
CA ILE A 58 -37.78 2.54 -18.89
C ILE A 58 -38.95 1.54 -18.93
N ARG A 59 -38.72 0.30 -18.51
CA ARG A 59 -39.77 -0.63 -18.06
C ARG A 59 -39.34 -1.36 -16.80
N GLN A 60 -40.11 -1.18 -15.74
CA GLN A 60 -39.99 -1.92 -14.48
C GLN A 60 -40.51 -3.34 -14.68
N SER A 61 -39.77 -4.36 -14.20
CA SER A 61 -40.31 -5.70 -13.98
C SER A 61 -39.82 -6.22 -12.64
N ARG A 62 -40.76 -6.77 -11.85
CA ARG A 62 -40.46 -7.42 -10.57
C ARG A 62 -40.09 -8.88 -10.84
N ASN A 63 -39.14 -9.41 -10.08
CA ASN A 63 -39.26 -10.69 -9.35
C ASN A 63 -38.00 -10.90 -8.51
N ASN A 64 -38.17 -10.97 -7.18
CA ASN A 64 -37.09 -11.28 -6.23
C ASN A 64 -37.11 -12.78 -5.92
N GLU A 65 -36.10 -13.52 -6.39
CA GLU A 65 -35.64 -14.74 -5.72
C GLU A 65 -34.11 -14.82 -5.86
N ILE A 66 -33.38 -14.67 -4.74
CA ILE A 66 -31.94 -14.97 -4.65
C ILE A 66 -31.74 -15.89 -3.45
N CYS A 67 -31.26 -17.10 -3.72
CA CYS A 67 -30.94 -18.08 -2.70
C CYS A 67 -29.64 -17.73 -1.97
N ILE A 68 -29.62 -17.96 -0.66
CA ILE A 68 -28.45 -17.81 0.21
C ILE A 68 -27.98 -19.21 0.65
N PRO A 69 -26.66 -19.50 0.58
CA PRO A 69 -25.99 -20.42 1.50
C PRO A 69 -25.08 -19.60 2.44
N PHE A 70 -25.38 -19.41 3.74
CA PHE A 70 -25.15 -20.33 4.86
C PHE A 70 -23.73 -20.96 4.84
N PHE A 71 -22.91 -20.87 5.91
CA PHE A 71 -23.21 -21.28 7.30
C PHE A 71 -22.29 -20.57 8.36
N PRO A 72 -22.35 -20.83 9.69
CA PRO A 72 -22.78 -19.80 10.66
C PRO A 72 -21.72 -19.39 11.70
N PHE A 73 -22.05 -18.35 12.49
CA PHE A 73 -21.68 -18.29 13.90
C PHE A 73 -22.89 -17.92 14.77
N HIS A 74 -23.01 -18.57 15.93
CA HIS A 74 -24.08 -18.31 16.89
C HIS A 74 -23.91 -16.97 17.61
N CYS A 75 -25.02 -16.26 17.82
CA CYS A 75 -25.07 -15.10 18.69
C CYS A 75 -25.10 -15.53 20.16
N LEU A 76 -24.28 -14.90 21.00
CA LEU A 76 -24.45 -14.85 22.45
C LEU A 76 -24.74 -13.40 22.89
N PRO A 77 -25.44 -13.16 24.01
CA PRO A 77 -25.90 -11.83 24.39
C PRO A 77 -24.76 -10.95 24.91
N TRP A 78 -24.93 -9.63 24.75
CA TRP A 78 -24.02 -8.62 25.28
C TRP A 78 -23.91 -8.70 26.82
N GLN A 79 -22.68 -8.71 27.33
CA GLN A 79 -22.37 -8.34 28.71
C GLN A 79 -21.56 -7.05 28.74
N THR A 80 -21.83 -6.23 29.76
CA THR A 80 -21.27 -4.88 29.95
C THR A 80 -19.75 -4.89 30.20
N PRO A 81 -19.00 -3.82 29.83
CA PRO A 81 -17.57 -3.76 30.07
C PRO A 81 -17.25 -3.69 31.57
N LEU A 82 -16.47 -4.65 32.07
CA LEU A 82 -15.81 -4.55 33.38
C LEU A 82 -14.56 -3.66 33.26
N GLN A 83 -14.34 -2.80 34.25
CA GLN A 83 -13.15 -1.94 34.32
C GLN A 83 -11.88 -2.79 34.55
N PRO A 84 -10.73 -2.42 33.98
CA PRO A 84 -9.44 -3.03 34.34
C PRO A 84 -9.02 -2.61 35.76
N PRO A 85 -8.44 -3.51 36.58
CA PRO A 85 -7.93 -3.16 37.90
C PRO A 85 -6.63 -2.34 37.82
N LEU A 86 -6.40 -1.53 38.86
CA LEU A 86 -5.22 -0.68 39.04
C LEU A 86 -3.94 -1.54 39.22
N PRO A 87 -2.77 -1.15 38.66
CA PRO A 87 -1.53 -1.89 38.88
C PRO A 87 -0.98 -1.72 40.30
N SER A 88 -0.47 -2.82 40.87
CA SER A 88 0.19 -2.86 42.19
C SER A 88 1.66 -2.37 42.12
N PRO A 89 2.28 -1.97 43.25
CA PRO A 89 3.65 -1.46 43.28
C PRO A 89 4.72 -2.53 42.99
N LEU A 90 5.86 -2.10 42.45
CA LEU A 90 7.03 -2.94 42.16
C LEU A 90 7.86 -3.24 43.44
N GLU A 91 8.22 -4.51 43.65
CA GLU A 91 9.28 -4.91 44.58
C GLU A 91 10.66 -4.99 43.89
N PRO A 92 11.78 -4.82 44.63
CA PRO A 92 13.11 -4.71 44.05
C PRO A 92 13.78 -6.05 43.71
N LEU A 93 14.53 -6.06 42.61
CA LEU A 93 15.31 -7.21 42.12
C LEU A 93 16.53 -7.53 43.02
N SER A 94 16.76 -8.82 43.25
CA SER A 94 18.01 -9.36 43.84
C SER A 94 19.00 -9.80 42.75
N PRO A 95 20.33 -9.75 42.98
CA PRO A 95 21.33 -9.99 41.94
C PRO A 95 21.56 -11.47 41.59
N THR A 96 21.74 -11.75 40.30
CA THR A 96 22.02 -13.09 39.74
C THR A 96 23.50 -13.45 39.69
N LEU A 97 23.83 -14.71 39.97
CA LEU A 97 25.17 -15.32 39.87
C LEU A 97 25.60 -15.57 38.40
N PRO A 98 26.93 -15.66 38.11
CA PRO A 98 27.46 -15.88 36.76
C PRO A 98 27.41 -17.37 36.31
N PRO A 99 27.48 -17.64 34.99
CA PRO A 99 27.36 -18.99 34.42
C PRO A 99 28.65 -19.83 34.47
N PRO A 100 28.54 -21.18 34.41
CA PRO A 100 29.68 -22.10 34.44
C PRO A 100 30.42 -22.24 33.10
N GLN A 101 31.66 -22.74 33.16
CA GLN A 101 32.59 -22.87 32.03
C GLN A 101 32.34 -24.10 31.14
N SER A 102 32.67 -23.98 29.86
CA SER A 102 32.61 -25.04 28.83
C SER A 102 33.83 -25.98 28.86
N PRO A 103 33.66 -27.31 28.61
CA PRO A 103 34.76 -28.28 28.62
C PRO A 103 35.62 -28.29 27.35
N LEU A 104 36.81 -28.91 27.47
CA LEU A 104 37.94 -28.84 26.54
C LEU A 104 37.84 -29.73 25.29
N ARG A 105 38.58 -29.34 24.24
CA ARG A 105 38.71 -29.98 22.92
C ARG A 105 39.87 -31.01 22.89
N PRO A 106 39.71 -32.23 22.32
CA PRO A 106 40.81 -33.17 22.11
C PRO A 106 41.75 -32.80 20.95
N LEU A 107 43.00 -33.29 20.99
CA LEU A 107 44.02 -33.13 19.94
C LEU A 107 43.91 -34.17 18.79
N PRO A 108 44.48 -33.89 17.60
CA PRO A 108 44.57 -34.83 16.49
C PRO A 108 45.87 -35.67 16.49
N PRO A 109 45.89 -36.87 15.87
CA PRO A 109 47.12 -37.60 15.51
C PRO A 109 47.68 -37.19 14.12
N LEU A 110 48.98 -37.45 13.91
CA LEU A 110 49.73 -37.24 12.65
C LEU A 110 50.10 -38.62 12.01
N PRO A 111 50.89 -38.75 10.90
CA PRO A 111 50.49 -39.60 9.78
C PRO A 111 51.45 -40.78 9.48
N THR A 112 51.03 -41.72 8.63
CA THR A 112 51.92 -42.72 8.01
C THR A 112 51.52 -43.09 6.58
N ALA A 113 52.54 -43.44 5.79
CA ALA A 113 52.55 -44.03 4.44
C ALA A 113 53.93 -44.76 4.28
N PRO A 114 54.29 -45.48 3.18
CA PRO A 114 53.56 -45.79 1.94
C PRO A 114 53.65 -47.29 1.44
N LEU A 115 52.90 -47.61 0.36
CA LEU A 115 53.14 -48.55 -0.78
C LEU A 115 53.99 -49.85 -0.59
N SER A 116 53.65 -51.04 -1.13
CA SER A 116 53.65 -51.42 -2.59
C SER A 116 53.01 -52.85 -2.83
N PRO A 117 53.18 -53.63 -3.95
CA PRO A 117 52.05 -54.20 -4.74
C PRO A 117 52.12 -55.76 -4.97
N PRO A 118 51.72 -56.35 -6.11
CA PRO A 118 50.35 -56.70 -6.58
C PRO A 118 50.11 -58.22 -6.82
N ALA A 119 48.87 -58.64 -7.12
CA ALA A 119 48.57 -59.96 -7.72
C ALA A 119 47.24 -59.97 -8.54
N VAL A 120 47.20 -60.73 -9.64
CA VAL A 120 46.12 -60.87 -10.66
C VAL A 120 46.33 -62.21 -11.41
N PRO A 121 45.33 -62.88 -12.04
CA PRO A 121 43.95 -63.26 -11.66
C PRO A 121 43.87 -64.82 -11.53
N PRO A 122 42.72 -65.55 -11.64
CA PRO A 122 41.72 -65.58 -12.74
C PRO A 122 40.28 -65.33 -12.20
N THR A 123 39.13 -65.50 -12.89
CA THR A 123 38.78 -66.02 -14.23
C THR A 123 37.52 -65.28 -14.76
N GLN A 124 37.11 -65.49 -16.02
CA GLN A 124 35.80 -65.09 -16.56
C GLN A 124 34.79 -66.25 -16.57
N PRO A 125 33.49 -65.95 -16.68
CA PRO A 125 32.76 -66.46 -17.86
C PRO A 125 31.78 -65.46 -18.52
N ALA A 126 31.83 -65.46 -19.86
CA ALA A 126 30.79 -65.15 -20.86
C ALA A 126 30.08 -63.76 -20.87
N PRO A 127 29.83 -63.18 -22.08
CA PRO A 127 29.22 -61.87 -22.22
C PRO A 127 27.69 -61.90 -22.19
N ALA A 128 27.09 -61.06 -21.35
CA ALA A 128 25.69 -60.67 -21.49
C ALA A 128 25.59 -59.40 -22.35
N ILE A 129 24.66 -59.44 -23.30
CA ILE A 129 24.29 -58.41 -24.27
C ILE A 129 24.39 -57.00 -23.68
N ALA A 130 25.16 -56.12 -24.35
CA ALA A 130 25.24 -54.71 -23.97
C ALA A 130 23.87 -54.04 -24.10
N ALA A 131 23.24 -53.74 -22.96
CA ALA A 131 22.15 -52.78 -22.92
C ALA A 131 22.66 -51.42 -23.41
N ALA A 132 21.81 -50.68 -24.14
CA ALA A 132 22.13 -49.33 -24.57
C ALA A 132 22.53 -48.47 -23.35
N PRO A 133 23.48 -47.52 -23.50
CA PRO A 133 23.88 -46.68 -22.39
C PRO A 133 22.65 -45.95 -21.83
N ALA A 134 22.47 -46.03 -20.52
CA ALA A 134 21.43 -45.30 -19.82
C ALA A 134 21.48 -43.82 -20.24
N SER A 135 20.32 -43.26 -20.59
CA SER A 135 20.20 -41.86 -20.98
C SER A 135 20.90 -40.98 -19.94
N SER A 136 21.93 -40.25 -20.36
CA SER A 136 22.53 -39.21 -19.52
C SER A 136 21.43 -38.27 -19.01
N PRO A 137 21.54 -37.75 -17.78
CA PRO A 137 20.61 -36.72 -17.32
C PRO A 137 20.65 -35.58 -18.34
N THR A 138 19.49 -35.24 -18.90
CA THR A 138 19.36 -34.25 -19.97
C THR A 138 19.89 -32.91 -19.48
N GLN A 139 21.12 -32.58 -19.86
CA GLN A 139 21.79 -31.38 -19.40
C GLN A 139 21.10 -30.16 -20.02
N LEU A 140 20.48 -29.36 -19.16
CA LEU A 140 19.79 -28.14 -19.57
C LEU A 140 20.80 -27.12 -20.13
N VAL A 141 20.58 -26.71 -21.39
CA VAL A 141 21.39 -25.71 -22.08
C VAL A 141 20.64 -24.38 -22.06
N PHE A 142 21.21 -23.38 -21.38
CA PHE A 142 20.65 -22.04 -21.24
C PHE A 142 21.23 -21.09 -22.29
N ALA A 143 20.46 -20.07 -22.69
CA ALA A 143 20.93 -19.06 -23.64
C ALA A 143 22.02 -18.13 -23.06
N ASP A 144 22.05 -17.99 -21.72
CA ASP A 144 23.03 -17.18 -20.99
C ASP A 144 23.37 -17.86 -19.64
N GLN A 145 24.56 -17.61 -19.12
CA GLN A 145 24.98 -18.06 -17.79
C GLN A 145 24.14 -17.41 -16.67
N ARG A 146 23.68 -16.17 -16.85
CA ARG A 146 22.77 -15.48 -15.92
C ARG A 146 21.45 -16.24 -15.75
N LEU A 147 20.89 -16.73 -16.87
CA LEU A 147 19.69 -17.57 -16.86
C LEU A 147 19.94 -18.92 -16.16
N ALA A 148 21.11 -19.54 -16.37
CA ALA A 148 21.49 -20.78 -15.68
C ALA A 148 21.56 -20.61 -14.14
N VAL A 149 21.96 -19.43 -13.64
CA VAL A 149 22.02 -19.12 -12.20
C VAL A 149 20.62 -18.94 -11.60
N VAL A 150 19.68 -18.29 -12.31
CA VAL A 150 18.32 -18.05 -11.77
C VAL A 150 17.39 -19.26 -11.90
N TYR A 151 17.66 -20.20 -12.81
CA TYR A 151 16.85 -21.43 -12.94
C TYR A 151 16.63 -22.20 -11.62
N PRO A 152 17.65 -22.61 -10.84
CA PRO A 152 17.45 -23.33 -9.58
C PRO A 152 16.70 -22.50 -8.53
N ILE A 153 16.81 -21.16 -8.58
CA ILE A 153 16.08 -20.24 -7.70
C ILE A 153 14.58 -20.27 -8.03
N ILE A 154 14.22 -20.20 -9.32
CA ILE A 154 12.84 -20.34 -9.80
C ILE A 154 12.26 -21.72 -9.44
N GLN A 155 13.02 -22.81 -9.63
CA GLN A 155 12.55 -24.15 -9.29
C GLN A 155 12.37 -24.35 -7.77
N LYS A 156 13.21 -23.72 -6.95
CA LYS A 156 13.04 -23.70 -5.49
C LYS A 156 11.83 -22.87 -5.05
N PHE A 157 11.54 -21.76 -5.72
CA PHE A 157 10.32 -21.00 -5.47
C PHE A 157 9.07 -21.80 -5.86
N LYS A 158 9.10 -22.43 -7.04
CA LYS A 158 8.05 -23.33 -7.53
C LYS A 158 7.71 -24.45 -6.53
N SER A 159 8.70 -25.03 -5.84
CA SER A 159 8.45 -26.09 -4.87
C SER A 159 7.86 -25.63 -3.53
N ILE A 160 7.81 -24.32 -3.26
CA ILE A 160 7.11 -23.75 -2.09
C ILE A 160 5.75 -23.11 -2.44
N ILE A 161 5.37 -23.09 -3.73
CA ILE A 161 4.02 -22.69 -4.14
C ILE A 161 3.04 -23.79 -3.71
N THR A 162 2.14 -23.42 -2.80
CA THR A 162 1.13 -24.28 -2.18
C THR A 162 -0.20 -24.32 -2.95
N SER A 163 -0.45 -23.34 -3.82
CA SER A 163 -1.60 -23.31 -4.71
C SER A 163 -1.29 -22.50 -5.96
N ASP A 164 -1.64 -23.05 -7.11
CA ASP A 164 -1.54 -22.43 -8.44
C ASP A 164 -2.84 -22.70 -9.22
N PRO A 165 -3.91 -21.90 -8.98
CA PRO A 165 -5.23 -22.18 -9.54
C PRO A 165 -5.31 -22.11 -11.07
N LEU A 166 -4.40 -21.35 -11.70
CA LEU A 166 -4.34 -21.15 -13.14
C LEU A 166 -3.28 -22.01 -13.84
N ASN A 167 -2.57 -22.87 -13.10
CA ASN A 167 -1.48 -23.72 -13.58
C ASN A 167 -0.36 -22.94 -14.31
N ILE A 168 -0.05 -21.73 -13.83
CA ILE A 168 0.99 -20.85 -14.38
C ILE A 168 2.36 -21.53 -14.29
N THR A 169 2.65 -22.11 -13.13
CA THR A 169 3.92 -22.78 -12.82
C THR A 169 4.13 -24.03 -13.68
N GLY A 170 3.08 -24.56 -14.31
CA GLY A 170 3.16 -25.61 -15.32
C GLY A 170 4.09 -25.24 -16.48
N THR A 171 4.21 -23.95 -16.82
CA THR A 171 5.14 -23.46 -17.85
C THR A 171 6.60 -23.37 -17.40
N TRP A 172 6.86 -23.38 -16.09
CA TRP A 172 8.19 -23.18 -15.52
C TRP A 172 9.03 -24.47 -15.55
N VAL A 173 9.31 -24.99 -16.75
CA VAL A 173 10.02 -26.25 -17.01
C VAL A 173 10.98 -26.09 -18.19
N GLY A 174 12.21 -26.62 -18.04
CA GLY A 174 13.24 -26.59 -19.08
C GLY A 174 14.23 -25.43 -18.92
N SER A 175 15.00 -25.11 -19.96
CA SER A 175 16.02 -24.05 -19.91
C SER A 175 15.56 -22.70 -20.45
N ASN A 176 14.42 -22.64 -21.15
CA ASN A 176 13.92 -21.40 -21.75
C ASN A 176 13.04 -20.59 -20.77
N ILE A 177 13.70 -19.99 -19.78
CA ILE A 177 13.07 -19.18 -18.72
C ILE A 177 12.26 -18.01 -19.29
N CYS A 178 12.69 -17.45 -20.41
CA CYS A 178 12.04 -16.31 -21.07
C CYS A 178 10.69 -16.67 -21.73
N ASN A 179 10.33 -17.95 -21.77
CA ASN A 179 9.02 -18.45 -22.19
C ASN A 179 8.11 -18.82 -20.99
N TYR A 180 8.57 -18.65 -19.74
CA TYR A 180 7.76 -18.94 -18.56
C TYR A 180 6.70 -17.86 -18.39
N MET A 181 5.44 -18.24 -18.13
CA MET A 181 4.39 -17.25 -17.85
C MET A 181 4.77 -16.43 -16.62
N GLY A 182 4.80 -15.10 -16.81
CA GLY A 182 5.19 -14.11 -15.81
C GLY A 182 6.67 -13.79 -15.70
N PHE A 183 7.54 -14.32 -16.57
CA PHE A 183 8.98 -14.01 -16.58
C PHE A 183 9.37 -13.34 -17.90
N TYR A 184 10.05 -12.20 -17.83
CA TYR A 184 10.47 -11.42 -18.99
C TYR A 184 11.98 -11.15 -18.94
N CYS A 185 12.66 -11.55 -20.01
CA CYS A 185 14.09 -11.37 -20.15
C CYS A 185 14.42 -10.12 -20.96
N ASP A 186 15.51 -9.45 -20.61
CA ASP A 186 16.07 -8.32 -21.36
C ASP A 186 17.60 -8.27 -21.19
N HIS A 187 18.24 -7.30 -21.85
CA HIS A 187 19.66 -7.06 -21.81
C HIS A 187 20.05 -6.19 -20.59
N PRO A 188 20.86 -6.70 -19.65
CA PRO A 188 21.18 -5.96 -18.44
C PRO A 188 22.08 -4.74 -18.74
N PRO A 189 21.94 -3.61 -18.02
CA PRO A 189 22.68 -2.37 -18.32
C PRO A 189 24.21 -2.48 -18.26
N ASP A 190 24.75 -3.49 -17.57
CA ASP A 190 26.20 -3.76 -17.48
C ASP A 190 26.74 -4.62 -18.63
N ASN A 191 25.88 -5.32 -19.39
CA ASN A 191 26.28 -6.14 -20.53
C ASN A 191 25.14 -6.30 -21.55
N LEU A 192 25.09 -5.41 -22.54
CA LEU A 192 24.07 -5.41 -23.60
C LEU A 192 24.09 -6.65 -24.52
N SER A 193 25.11 -7.50 -24.44
CA SER A 193 25.17 -8.77 -25.19
C SER A 193 24.68 -9.98 -24.39
N ALA A 194 24.50 -9.84 -23.08
CA ALA A 194 23.93 -10.88 -22.23
C ALA A 194 22.39 -10.85 -22.27
N ILE A 195 21.77 -11.96 -21.89
CA ILE A 195 20.32 -12.04 -21.62
C ILE A 195 20.12 -12.40 -20.15
N ALA A 196 19.36 -11.56 -19.43
CA ALA A 196 19.07 -11.75 -18.02
C ALA A 196 17.56 -11.75 -17.77
N LEU A 197 17.13 -12.29 -16.63
CA LEU A 197 15.75 -12.12 -16.16
C LEU A 197 15.60 -10.69 -15.60
N ALA A 198 14.90 -9.83 -16.33
CA ALA A 198 14.81 -8.40 -16.06
C ALA A 198 13.49 -8.01 -15.38
N SER A 199 12.40 -8.75 -15.62
CA SER A 199 11.09 -8.45 -15.04
C SER A 199 10.31 -9.72 -14.68
N ILE A 200 9.55 -9.62 -13.61
CA ILE A 200 8.53 -10.60 -13.22
C ILE A 200 7.19 -9.88 -13.10
N ASP A 201 6.16 -10.42 -13.75
CA ASP A 201 4.77 -10.04 -13.58
C ASP A 201 3.92 -11.28 -13.22
N PHE A 202 3.48 -11.32 -11.97
CA PHE A 202 2.58 -12.34 -11.42
C PHE A 202 1.16 -11.79 -11.15
N ASN A 203 0.81 -10.62 -11.68
CA ASN A 203 -0.45 -9.93 -11.39
C ASN A 203 -1.67 -10.81 -11.70
N GLY A 204 -2.54 -11.00 -10.69
CA GLY A 204 -3.78 -11.77 -10.83
C GLY A 204 -3.62 -13.29 -10.97
N TYR A 205 -2.43 -13.86 -10.78
CA TYR A 205 -2.23 -15.31 -10.87
C TYR A 205 -2.78 -16.09 -9.67
N HIS A 206 -3.13 -15.41 -8.57
CA HIS A 206 -3.66 -15.99 -7.34
C HIS A 206 -2.76 -17.06 -6.68
N LEU A 207 -1.46 -17.06 -7.01
CA LEU A 207 -0.45 -17.99 -6.48
C LEU A 207 -0.37 -17.86 -4.96
N SER A 208 -0.29 -19.01 -4.26
CA SER A 208 -0.09 -19.04 -2.81
C SER A 208 1.30 -19.58 -2.48
N ALA A 209 2.13 -18.78 -1.81
CA ALA A 209 3.40 -19.23 -1.24
C ALA A 209 3.60 -18.61 0.16
N PRO A 210 4.21 -19.32 1.11
CA PRO A 210 4.36 -18.83 2.48
C PRO A 210 5.34 -17.65 2.60
N THR A 211 6.22 -17.46 1.61
CA THR A 211 7.17 -16.36 1.51
C THR A 211 7.69 -16.18 0.07
N ILE A 212 8.28 -15.03 -0.24
CA ILE A 212 9.12 -14.78 -1.43
C ILE A 212 10.61 -14.61 -1.08
N ASP A 213 10.97 -14.73 0.21
CA ASP A 213 12.35 -14.74 0.69
C ASP A 213 13.09 -16.01 0.20
N GLY A 214 14.32 -15.83 -0.26
CA GLY A 214 15.09 -16.86 -0.96
C GLY A 214 14.67 -17.05 -2.43
N PHE A 215 13.76 -16.22 -2.95
CA PHE A 215 13.42 -16.11 -4.37
C PHE A 215 13.82 -14.73 -4.90
N LEU A 216 13.05 -13.69 -4.52
CA LEU A 216 13.20 -12.33 -5.05
C LEU A 216 14.61 -11.76 -4.82
N ASP A 217 15.16 -11.95 -3.63
CA ASP A 217 16.44 -11.42 -3.19
C ASP A 217 17.68 -12.07 -3.84
N GLN A 218 17.46 -13.08 -4.69
CA GLN A 218 18.51 -13.82 -5.40
C GLN A 218 18.49 -13.59 -6.92
N LEU A 219 17.71 -12.62 -7.42
CA LEU A 219 17.59 -12.29 -8.84
C LEU A 219 18.35 -10.99 -9.17
N PRO A 220 19.69 -11.03 -9.34
CA PRO A 220 20.56 -9.84 -9.28
C PRO A 220 20.35 -8.80 -10.39
N ASP A 221 19.67 -9.18 -11.46
CA ASP A 221 19.43 -8.35 -12.63
C ASP A 221 17.97 -7.88 -12.75
N LEU A 222 17.13 -8.17 -11.74
CA LEU A 222 15.71 -7.83 -11.75
C LEU A 222 15.50 -6.31 -11.58
N ALA A 223 14.67 -5.75 -12.47
CA ALA A 223 14.33 -4.33 -12.53
C ALA A 223 12.85 -4.05 -12.16
N LEU A 224 11.93 -4.93 -12.55
CA LEU A 224 10.52 -4.90 -12.13
C LEU A 224 10.14 -6.17 -11.39
N PHE A 225 9.37 -6.02 -10.30
CA PHE A 225 8.63 -7.11 -9.69
C PHE A 225 7.20 -6.67 -9.41
N HIS A 226 6.25 -7.24 -10.15
CA HIS A 226 4.81 -7.03 -9.92
C HIS A 226 4.16 -8.34 -9.48
N ALA A 227 3.42 -8.30 -8.38
CA ALA A 227 2.79 -9.47 -7.78
C ALA A 227 1.38 -9.19 -7.23
N ASN A 228 0.67 -8.21 -7.79
CA ASN A 228 -0.67 -7.81 -7.37
C ASN A 228 -1.65 -9.00 -7.33
N SER A 229 -2.53 -9.04 -6.32
CA SER A 229 -3.63 -10.00 -6.23
C SER A 229 -3.19 -11.48 -6.17
N ASN A 230 -2.16 -11.74 -5.36
CA ASN A 230 -1.69 -13.08 -5.02
C ASN A 230 -1.96 -13.40 -3.55
N ASN A 231 -1.51 -14.58 -3.11
CA ASN A 231 -1.63 -15.07 -1.74
C ASN A 231 -0.23 -15.26 -1.12
N PHE A 232 0.74 -14.42 -1.48
CA PHE A 232 2.09 -14.48 -0.95
C PHE A 232 2.15 -13.94 0.49
N GLY A 233 2.77 -14.71 1.39
CA GLY A 233 2.89 -14.39 2.81
C GLY A 233 4.30 -13.99 3.25
N GLY A 234 4.51 -14.01 4.57
CA GLY A 234 5.83 -13.81 5.19
C GLY A 234 6.23 -12.33 5.31
N THR A 235 7.54 -12.10 5.36
CA THR A 235 8.18 -10.78 5.49
C THR A 235 9.11 -10.53 4.30
N ILE A 236 9.37 -9.27 3.96
CA ILE A 236 10.35 -8.94 2.92
C ILE A 236 11.77 -9.05 3.49
N SER A 237 12.62 -9.80 2.78
CA SER A 237 14.01 -10.05 3.16
C SER A 237 14.86 -8.78 3.12
N PRO A 238 15.72 -8.51 4.13
CA PRO A 238 16.67 -7.40 4.07
C PRO A 238 17.66 -7.50 2.90
N ASN A 239 17.82 -8.70 2.31
CA ASN A 239 18.63 -8.92 1.12
C ASN A 239 18.08 -8.20 -0.14
N ILE A 240 16.83 -7.72 -0.15
CA ILE A 240 16.25 -6.97 -1.28
C ILE A 240 17.10 -5.74 -1.67
N ALA A 241 17.82 -5.15 -0.70
CA ALA A 241 18.77 -4.06 -0.93
C ALA A 241 19.94 -4.41 -1.88
N LYS A 242 20.14 -5.69 -2.21
CA LYS A 242 21.13 -6.16 -3.19
C LYS A 242 20.67 -5.99 -4.64
N LEU A 243 19.37 -5.77 -4.87
CA LEU A 243 18.78 -5.65 -6.20
C LEU A 243 19.06 -4.27 -6.81
N ARG A 244 20.27 -4.11 -7.33
CA ARG A 244 20.83 -2.84 -7.85
C ARG A 244 20.03 -2.16 -8.98
N TYR A 245 19.16 -2.90 -9.67
CA TYR A 245 18.34 -2.39 -10.78
C TYR A 245 16.84 -2.30 -10.46
N LEU A 246 16.39 -2.76 -9.28
CA LEU A 246 14.97 -2.75 -8.92
C LEU A 246 14.48 -1.31 -8.83
N TYR A 247 13.59 -0.93 -9.75
CA TYR A 247 13.04 0.41 -9.85
C TYR A 247 11.51 0.46 -9.60
N GLU A 248 10.81 -0.63 -9.93
CA GLU A 248 9.39 -0.86 -9.64
C GLU A 248 9.20 -2.10 -8.75
N PHE A 249 8.59 -1.92 -7.58
CA PHE A 249 8.25 -3.00 -6.65
C PHE A 249 6.77 -2.92 -6.22
N ASP A 250 5.95 -3.80 -6.79
CA ASP A 250 4.53 -3.97 -6.46
C ASP A 250 4.28 -5.35 -5.85
N ILE A 251 3.89 -5.35 -4.57
CA ILE A 251 3.45 -6.53 -3.82
C ILE A 251 2.05 -6.34 -3.23
N SER A 252 1.26 -5.48 -3.85
CA SER A 252 -0.08 -5.12 -3.37
C SER A 252 -1.06 -6.29 -3.38
N ASN A 253 -2.11 -6.23 -2.55
CA ASN A 253 -3.15 -7.26 -2.42
C ASN A 253 -2.57 -8.67 -2.23
N ASN A 254 -1.92 -8.86 -1.09
CA ASN A 254 -1.23 -10.08 -0.68
C ASN A 254 -1.40 -10.32 0.83
N LYS A 255 -0.60 -11.22 1.41
CA LYS A 255 -0.61 -11.59 2.84
C LYS A 255 0.73 -11.27 3.52
N PHE A 256 1.51 -10.34 2.98
CA PHE A 256 2.77 -9.91 3.60
C PHE A 256 2.50 -9.24 4.94
N SER A 257 3.40 -9.46 5.90
CA SER A 257 3.21 -9.08 7.30
C SER A 257 4.54 -8.65 7.93
N GLY A 258 4.50 -8.23 9.20
CA GLY A 258 5.67 -7.72 9.92
C GLY A 258 5.84 -6.20 9.78
N PRO A 259 7.03 -5.64 10.04
CA PRO A 259 7.29 -4.21 9.94
C PRO A 259 7.37 -3.73 8.49
N PHE A 260 7.36 -2.41 8.28
CA PHE A 260 7.76 -1.81 7.00
C PHE A 260 9.11 -2.39 6.52
N PRO A 261 9.28 -2.69 5.22
CA PRO A 261 10.50 -3.33 4.71
C PRO A 261 11.67 -2.33 4.62
N THR A 262 12.22 -1.90 5.75
CA THR A 262 13.23 -0.81 5.85
C THR A 262 14.46 -0.98 4.95
N ALA A 263 14.77 -2.19 4.49
CA ALA A 263 15.84 -2.42 3.51
C ALA A 263 15.59 -1.77 2.12
N VAL A 264 14.36 -1.36 1.79
CA VAL A 264 14.10 -0.57 0.57
C VAL A 264 14.53 0.90 0.71
N VAL A 265 14.76 1.37 1.94
CA VAL A 265 15.28 2.70 2.21
C VAL A 265 16.75 2.76 1.80
N GLY A 266 17.09 3.72 0.94
CA GLY A 266 18.44 3.87 0.35
C GLY A 266 18.64 3.08 -0.94
N MET A 267 17.62 2.36 -1.44
CA MET A 267 17.63 1.83 -2.80
C MET A 267 17.38 2.97 -3.80
N ASN A 268 18.43 3.74 -4.13
CA ASN A 268 18.34 4.96 -4.94
C ASN A 268 17.76 4.78 -6.36
N GLY A 269 17.67 3.55 -6.86
CA GLY A 269 17.00 3.23 -8.13
C GLY A 269 15.48 3.03 -8.01
N LEU A 270 14.96 2.76 -6.80
CA LEU A 270 13.55 2.52 -6.55
C LEU A 270 12.76 3.83 -6.63
N THR A 271 11.85 3.91 -7.59
CA THR A 271 10.96 5.07 -7.84
C THR A 271 9.50 4.77 -7.53
N PHE A 272 9.10 3.49 -7.55
CA PHE A 272 7.74 3.03 -7.30
C PHE A 272 7.72 1.93 -6.23
N LEU A 273 7.02 2.20 -5.13
CA LEU A 273 6.79 1.23 -4.05
C LEU A 273 5.30 1.10 -3.75
N ASP A 274 4.75 -0.09 -4.04
CA ASP A 274 3.36 -0.42 -3.77
C ASP A 274 3.25 -1.65 -2.86
N ILE A 275 2.78 -1.42 -1.63
CA ILE A 275 2.60 -2.44 -0.60
C ILE A 275 1.17 -2.45 -0.04
N ARG A 276 0.21 -1.82 -0.72
CA ARG A 276 -1.18 -1.68 -0.25
C ARG A 276 -1.93 -3.01 -0.16
N PHE A 277 -3.00 -3.07 0.63
CA PHE A 277 -3.77 -4.31 0.88
C PHE A 277 -2.86 -5.47 1.37
N ASN A 278 -2.21 -5.26 2.52
CA ASN A 278 -1.34 -6.23 3.17
C ASN A 278 -1.51 -6.14 4.71
N LEU A 279 -0.66 -6.85 5.46
CA LEU A 279 -0.65 -6.90 6.92
C LEU A 279 0.60 -6.24 7.53
N PHE A 280 1.26 -5.32 6.81
CA PHE A 280 2.41 -4.58 7.35
C PHE A 280 2.00 -3.69 8.53
N SER A 281 2.90 -3.52 9.51
CA SER A 281 2.59 -2.89 10.79
C SER A 281 3.76 -2.08 11.35
N GLY A 282 3.57 -1.46 12.52
CA GLY A 282 4.59 -0.63 13.16
C GLY A 282 4.63 0.79 12.59
N SER A 283 5.82 1.38 12.51
CA SER A 283 6.03 2.76 12.02
C SER A 283 6.59 2.78 10.60
N VAL A 284 6.16 3.76 9.79
CA VAL A 284 6.82 4.07 8.52
C VAL A 284 8.15 4.80 8.79
N PRO A 285 9.30 4.38 8.23
CA PRO A 285 10.58 5.07 8.47
C PRO A 285 10.60 6.46 7.80
N PRO A 286 10.95 7.55 8.51
CA PRO A 286 10.94 8.90 7.93
C PRO A 286 11.81 9.04 6.67
N ALA A 287 12.91 8.29 6.59
CA ALA A 287 13.83 8.30 5.47
C ALA A 287 13.21 7.85 4.12
N ILE A 288 12.09 7.12 4.11
CA ILE A 288 11.41 6.74 2.85
C ILE A 288 10.89 7.98 2.10
N PHE A 289 10.45 9.01 2.83
CA PHE A 289 9.90 10.23 2.25
C PHE A 289 10.97 11.18 1.72
N ALA A 290 12.22 11.03 2.18
CA ALA A 290 13.38 11.76 1.68
C ALA A 290 14.05 11.07 0.47
N GLN A 291 13.66 9.82 0.15
CA GLN A 291 14.12 9.10 -1.03
C GLN A 291 13.46 9.65 -2.31
N ASN A 292 14.12 9.47 -3.45
CA ASN A 292 13.58 9.87 -4.76
C ASN A 292 12.54 8.85 -5.27
N LEU A 293 11.42 8.75 -4.56
CA LEU A 293 10.24 7.98 -4.95
C LEU A 293 9.22 8.89 -5.62
N ASP A 294 8.65 8.44 -6.73
CA ASP A 294 7.51 9.07 -7.39
C ASP A 294 6.18 8.57 -6.79
N VAL A 295 6.11 7.28 -6.42
CA VAL A 295 4.91 6.61 -5.91
C VAL A 295 5.21 5.86 -4.61
N LEU A 296 4.37 6.09 -3.59
CA LEU A 296 4.40 5.37 -2.32
C LEU A 296 2.98 5.03 -1.87
N PHE A 297 2.55 3.77 -2.08
CA PHE A 297 1.22 3.30 -1.70
C PHE A 297 1.29 2.40 -0.45
N LEU A 298 0.69 2.90 0.65
CA LEU A 298 0.72 2.26 1.97
C LEU A 298 -0.68 1.90 2.50
N ASN A 299 -1.75 2.17 1.75
CA ASN A 299 -3.12 2.00 2.22
C ASN A 299 -3.48 0.54 2.54
N ASP A 300 -4.55 0.34 3.31
CA ASP A 300 -5.05 -1.00 3.70
C ASP A 300 -3.95 -1.87 4.33
N ASN A 301 -3.41 -1.38 5.43
CA ASN A 301 -2.36 -2.01 6.23
C ASN A 301 -2.61 -1.77 7.74
N ASN A 302 -1.65 -2.14 8.58
CA ASN A 302 -1.71 -2.01 10.05
C ASN A 302 -0.65 -1.03 10.59
N PHE A 303 -0.19 -0.04 9.82
CA PHE A 303 0.77 0.95 10.30
C PHE A 303 0.14 1.83 11.40
N MET A 304 0.90 2.09 12.47
CA MET A 304 0.40 2.69 13.71
C MET A 304 0.92 4.11 13.99
N SER A 305 2.04 4.49 13.36
CA SER A 305 2.71 5.77 13.61
C SER A 305 3.30 6.34 12.32
N LEU A 306 2.98 7.62 12.07
CA LEU A 306 3.47 8.42 10.96
C LEU A 306 4.59 9.34 11.50
N PRO A 307 5.80 9.31 10.93
CA PRO A 307 6.90 10.14 11.40
C PRO A 307 6.73 11.61 10.97
N GLU A 308 7.61 12.49 11.46
CA GLU A 308 7.81 13.79 10.82
C GLU A 308 8.36 13.58 9.41
N ILE A 309 7.58 13.98 8.40
CA ILE A 309 7.85 13.65 6.99
C ILE A 309 8.87 14.61 6.36
N GLY A 310 8.88 15.88 6.79
CA GLY A 310 9.72 16.91 6.17
C GLY A 310 9.25 17.26 4.76
N SER A 311 10.20 17.51 3.85
CA SER A 311 9.92 17.72 2.42
C SER A 311 10.05 16.40 1.67
N SER A 312 9.15 16.13 0.73
CA SER A 312 9.17 14.93 -0.10
C SER A 312 9.01 15.29 -1.58
N HIS A 313 9.46 14.41 -2.46
CA HIS A 313 9.28 14.51 -3.92
C HIS A 313 8.16 13.61 -4.45
N ILE A 314 7.52 12.83 -3.57
CA ILE A 314 6.48 11.86 -3.94
C ILE A 314 5.32 12.56 -4.64
N LEU A 315 4.95 12.05 -5.81
CA LEU A 315 3.88 12.55 -6.67
C LEU A 315 2.54 11.87 -6.36
N TYR A 316 2.57 10.69 -5.76
CA TYR A 316 1.39 9.94 -5.33
C TYR A 316 1.63 9.23 -4.00
N LEU A 317 0.94 9.69 -2.94
CA LEU A 317 1.01 9.13 -1.59
C LEU A 317 -0.41 8.83 -1.09
N THR A 318 -0.63 7.61 -0.60
CA THR A 318 -1.85 7.28 0.15
C THR A 318 -1.51 6.61 1.47
N LEU A 319 -2.15 7.11 2.54
CA LEU A 319 -2.02 6.64 3.92
C LEU A 319 -3.36 6.11 4.46
N ALA A 320 -4.36 5.96 3.58
CA ALA A 320 -5.72 5.53 3.90
C ALA A 320 -5.78 4.17 4.62
N ASP A 321 -6.87 3.93 5.34
CA ASP A 321 -7.26 2.61 5.87
C ASP A 321 -6.10 1.88 6.59
N ASN A 322 -5.59 2.56 7.61
CA ASN A 322 -4.48 2.10 8.45
C ASN A 322 -4.84 2.27 9.94
N LYS A 323 -3.85 2.16 10.82
CA LYS A 323 -4.02 2.36 12.26
C LYS A 323 -3.22 3.58 12.74
N PHE A 324 -2.94 4.55 11.86
CA PHE A 324 -2.09 5.69 12.21
C PHE A 324 -2.72 6.48 13.37
N THR A 325 -1.98 6.55 14.48
CA THR A 325 -2.33 7.29 15.68
C THR A 325 -1.52 8.58 15.79
N GLY A 326 -1.94 9.48 16.68
CA GLY A 326 -1.29 10.76 16.92
C GLY A 326 -1.96 11.93 16.19
N PRO A 327 -1.46 13.15 16.39
CA PRO A 327 -1.87 14.30 15.60
C PRO A 327 -1.30 14.24 14.18
N ILE A 328 -2.04 14.80 13.22
CA ILE A 328 -1.52 15.09 11.88
C ILE A 328 -0.32 16.06 12.03
N PRO A 329 0.91 15.69 11.61
CA PRO A 329 2.08 16.54 11.78
C PRO A 329 1.94 17.87 11.03
N ARG A 330 2.34 18.99 11.63
CA ARG A 330 2.25 20.33 10.99
C ARG A 330 3.05 20.42 9.69
N ASP A 331 4.21 19.77 9.66
CA ASP A 331 5.09 19.71 8.49
C ASP A 331 4.63 18.74 7.40
N ILE A 332 3.54 17.97 7.60
CA ILE A 332 2.97 17.10 6.55
C ILE A 332 2.63 17.90 5.29
N SER A 333 2.24 19.17 5.46
CA SER A 333 1.95 20.11 4.39
C SER A 333 3.08 20.28 3.37
N LYS A 334 4.34 20.14 3.79
CA LYS A 334 5.52 20.24 2.92
C LYS A 334 5.62 19.03 2.00
N ALA A 335 5.48 17.83 2.57
CA ALA A 335 5.51 16.56 1.84
C ALA A 335 4.34 16.39 0.87
N LEU A 336 3.16 16.88 1.24
CA LEU A 336 1.94 16.77 0.43
C LEU A 336 1.77 17.93 -0.56
N SER A 337 2.68 18.92 -0.58
CA SER A 337 2.49 20.21 -1.28
C SER A 337 2.31 20.11 -2.80
N ALA A 338 2.82 19.06 -3.43
CA ALA A 338 2.72 18.79 -4.86
C ALA A 338 1.58 17.82 -5.23
N LEU A 339 0.84 17.28 -4.25
CA LEU A 339 -0.18 16.25 -4.49
C LEU A 339 -1.52 16.87 -4.88
N THR A 340 -2.17 16.27 -5.89
CA THR A 340 -3.56 16.56 -6.27
C THR A 340 -4.56 15.81 -5.40
N GLU A 341 -4.18 14.68 -4.82
CA GLU A 341 -5.05 13.84 -3.99
C GLU A 341 -4.34 13.55 -2.67
N VAL A 342 -5.03 13.80 -1.55
CA VAL A 342 -4.51 13.58 -0.19
C VAL A 342 -5.53 12.76 0.59
N LEU A 343 -5.18 11.50 0.83
CA LEU A 343 -6.05 10.49 1.43
C LEU A 343 -5.48 10.00 2.76
N LEU A 344 -6.08 10.48 3.86
CA LEU A 344 -5.74 10.17 5.26
C LEU A 344 -6.91 9.50 6.00
N LEU A 345 -7.98 9.14 5.28
CA LEU A 345 -9.19 8.53 5.82
C LEU A 345 -8.96 7.17 6.47
N GLY A 346 -9.92 6.71 7.28
CA GLY A 346 -9.91 5.34 7.82
C GLY A 346 -8.74 5.08 8.77
N ASN A 347 -8.43 6.04 9.64
CA ASN A 347 -7.27 6.00 10.53
C ASN A 347 -7.67 6.34 11.98
N GLN A 348 -6.68 6.50 12.86
CA GLN A 348 -6.87 6.84 14.27
C GLN A 348 -6.22 8.20 14.61
N PHE A 349 -6.10 9.10 13.62
CA PHE A 349 -5.55 10.43 13.84
C PHE A 349 -6.43 11.22 14.80
N PHE A 350 -5.84 11.83 15.82
CA PHE A 350 -6.54 12.57 16.87
C PHE A 350 -5.98 13.98 17.07
N GLY A 351 -6.59 14.78 17.93
CA GLY A 351 -6.20 16.19 18.08
C GLY A 351 -6.73 17.03 16.92
N CYS A 352 -6.14 18.20 16.68
CA CYS A 352 -6.76 19.20 15.81
C CYS A 352 -6.03 19.40 14.47
N LEU A 353 -6.80 19.75 13.44
CA LEU A 353 -6.32 20.01 12.08
C LEU A 353 -5.29 21.15 12.07
N PRO A 354 -4.04 20.94 11.62
CA PRO A 354 -3.05 22.01 11.54
C PRO A 354 -3.42 23.02 10.45
N TYR A 355 -3.22 24.32 10.72
CA TYR A 355 -3.56 25.38 9.76
C TYR A 355 -2.72 25.29 8.47
N GLU A 356 -1.54 24.67 8.57
CA GLU A 356 -0.64 24.40 7.46
C GLU A 356 -1.26 23.56 6.33
N LEU A 357 -2.36 22.83 6.58
CA LEU A 357 -3.11 22.15 5.52
C LEU A 357 -3.62 23.14 4.44
N GLY A 358 -3.91 24.38 4.81
CA GLY A 358 -4.28 25.44 3.86
C GLY A 358 -3.17 25.91 2.90
N LEU A 359 -1.97 25.34 3.01
CA LEU A 359 -0.84 25.58 2.10
C LEU A 359 -0.81 24.61 0.91
N LEU A 360 -1.68 23.59 0.89
CA LEU A 360 -1.79 22.59 -0.17
C LEU A 360 -2.47 23.20 -1.41
N LYS A 361 -1.69 23.87 -2.27
CA LYS A 361 -2.21 24.60 -3.44
C LYS A 361 -2.63 23.73 -4.62
N GLU A 362 -2.07 22.53 -4.71
CA GLU A 362 -2.33 21.61 -5.82
C GLU A 362 -3.49 20.64 -5.56
N VAL A 363 -4.03 20.60 -4.33
CA VAL A 363 -5.02 19.59 -3.94
C VAL A 363 -6.40 19.81 -4.59
N GLU A 364 -6.89 18.78 -5.26
CA GLU A 364 -8.21 18.65 -5.85
C GLU A 364 -9.12 17.80 -4.95
N VAL A 365 -8.57 16.77 -4.29
CA VAL A 365 -9.29 15.87 -3.35
C VAL A 365 -8.56 15.79 -2.02
N PHE A 366 -9.24 16.13 -0.93
CA PHE A 366 -8.70 16.01 0.44
C PHE A 366 -9.69 15.25 1.34
N ASP A 367 -9.29 14.06 1.79
CA ASP A 367 -10.11 13.19 2.65
C ASP A 367 -9.37 12.86 3.97
N VAL A 368 -9.98 13.26 5.08
CA VAL A 368 -9.57 12.93 6.46
C VAL A 368 -10.71 12.26 7.24
N SER A 369 -11.73 11.73 6.55
CA SER A 369 -12.90 11.13 7.17
C SER A 369 -12.57 9.87 7.98
N LYS A 370 -13.49 9.46 8.86
CA LYS A 370 -13.33 8.26 9.70
C LYS A 370 -12.02 8.28 10.50
N ASN A 371 -11.88 9.32 11.30
CA ASN A 371 -10.74 9.56 12.20
C ASN A 371 -11.26 10.08 13.56
N LEU A 372 -10.35 10.42 14.47
CA LEU A 372 -10.65 10.94 15.80
C LEU A 372 -10.31 12.45 15.92
N LEU A 373 -10.29 13.17 14.79
CA LEU A 373 -9.90 14.58 14.73
C LEU A 373 -10.95 15.46 15.41
N THR A 374 -10.50 16.43 16.19
CA THR A 374 -11.33 17.33 17.01
C THR A 374 -10.99 18.79 16.73
N GLY A 375 -11.84 19.71 17.16
CA GLY A 375 -11.60 21.16 17.04
C GLY A 375 -12.41 21.82 15.94
N PRO A 376 -12.29 23.15 15.81
CA PRO A 376 -12.86 23.89 14.69
C PRO A 376 -12.08 23.64 13.39
N LEU A 377 -12.70 24.00 12.26
CA LEU A 377 -11.99 24.08 10.98
C LEU A 377 -11.13 25.36 10.94
N PRO A 378 -9.83 25.30 10.61
CA PRO A 378 -9.01 26.51 10.45
C PRO A 378 -9.39 27.28 9.20
N LEU A 379 -9.41 28.62 9.27
CA LEU A 379 -9.78 29.49 8.14
C LEU A 379 -8.84 29.32 6.93
N SER A 380 -7.61 28.84 7.15
CA SER A 380 -6.64 28.56 6.08
C SER A 380 -7.13 27.52 5.07
N LEU A 381 -8.13 26.68 5.38
CA LEU A 381 -8.73 25.77 4.40
C LEU A 381 -9.42 26.53 3.24
N SER A 382 -9.80 27.80 3.41
CA SER A 382 -10.25 28.69 2.32
C SER A 382 -9.17 29.03 1.28
N CYS A 383 -7.93 28.57 1.49
CA CYS A 383 -6.81 28.74 0.57
C CYS A 383 -6.57 27.54 -0.35
N LEU A 384 -7.42 26.50 -0.30
CA LEU A 384 -7.35 25.31 -1.15
C LEU A 384 -8.00 25.58 -2.52
N GLU A 385 -7.32 26.37 -3.35
CA GLU A 385 -7.92 27.01 -4.54
C GLU A 385 -8.39 26.04 -5.62
N LYS A 386 -7.77 24.86 -5.74
CA LYS A 386 -8.11 23.82 -6.72
C LYS A 386 -9.09 22.76 -6.18
N VAL A 387 -9.50 22.85 -4.92
CA VAL A 387 -10.20 21.72 -4.30
C VAL A 387 -11.62 21.55 -4.83
N GLU A 388 -11.90 20.35 -5.32
CA GLU A 388 -13.19 19.90 -5.82
C GLU A 388 -13.92 19.09 -4.73
N VAL A 389 -13.19 18.27 -3.97
CA VAL A 389 -13.75 17.38 -2.94
C VAL A 389 -13.05 17.58 -1.60
N LEU A 390 -13.85 17.92 -0.58
CA LEU A 390 -13.43 18.02 0.82
C LEU A 390 -14.26 17.06 1.67
N ASN A 391 -13.62 16.05 2.25
CA ASN A 391 -14.30 15.08 3.13
C ASN A 391 -13.69 15.08 4.55
N PHE A 392 -14.50 15.53 5.50
CA PHE A 392 -14.20 15.55 6.95
C PHE A 392 -15.21 14.70 7.74
N ALA A 393 -15.95 13.80 7.07
CA ALA A 393 -17.01 13.02 7.70
C ALA A 393 -16.51 12.15 8.87
N GLU A 394 -17.42 11.76 9.77
CA GLU A 394 -17.15 10.75 10.81
C GLU A 394 -15.89 11.08 11.65
N ASN A 395 -15.89 12.28 12.24
CA ASN A 395 -14.85 12.81 13.11
C ASN A 395 -15.48 13.46 14.36
N LEU A 396 -14.66 14.10 15.21
CA LEU A 396 -15.05 14.83 16.42
C LEU A 396 -14.92 16.36 16.26
N LEU A 397 -14.96 16.88 15.02
CA LEU A 397 -14.83 18.31 14.73
C LEU A 397 -16.05 19.08 15.24
N TYR A 398 -15.89 20.34 15.65
CA TYR A 398 -16.94 21.10 16.31
C TYR A 398 -16.89 22.60 16.04
N GLY A 399 -17.95 23.31 16.45
CA GLY A 399 -18.03 24.77 16.38
C GLY A 399 -18.69 25.26 15.09
N ALA A 400 -18.33 26.47 14.63
CA ALA A 400 -18.88 27.04 13.42
C ALA A 400 -18.13 26.53 12.17
N VAL A 401 -18.88 26.18 11.12
CA VAL A 401 -18.33 25.99 9.77
C VAL A 401 -18.03 27.37 9.17
N PRO A 402 -16.78 27.68 8.78
CA PRO A 402 -16.47 28.97 8.19
C PRO A 402 -17.04 29.11 6.78
N ASP A 403 -17.83 30.17 6.53
CA ASP A 403 -18.40 30.47 5.20
C ASP A 403 -17.32 30.63 4.12
N LEU A 404 -16.12 31.10 4.47
CA LEU A 404 -14.95 31.17 3.58
C LEU A 404 -14.56 29.83 2.93
N ILE A 405 -14.88 28.69 3.56
CA ILE A 405 -14.65 27.35 2.98
C ILE A 405 -15.77 27.03 1.97
N CYS A 406 -17.00 27.46 2.25
CA CYS A 406 -18.16 27.31 1.38
C CYS A 406 -18.18 28.29 0.18
N GLU A 407 -17.14 29.12 0.05
CA GLU A 407 -16.90 30.07 -1.04
C GLU A 407 -15.74 29.63 -1.97
N LEU A 408 -15.16 28.44 -1.74
CA LEU A 408 -14.10 27.90 -2.57
C LEU A 408 -14.62 27.69 -4.01
N PRO A 409 -13.93 28.20 -5.04
CA PRO A 409 -14.51 28.41 -6.37
C PRO A 409 -14.79 27.13 -7.15
N ASN A 410 -14.07 26.04 -6.85
CA ASN A 410 -14.15 24.76 -7.54
C ASN A 410 -14.87 23.68 -6.72
N LEU A 411 -15.38 24.02 -5.52
CA LEU A 411 -15.89 23.05 -4.56
C LEU A 411 -17.19 22.38 -5.05
N ALA A 412 -17.08 21.11 -5.43
CA ALA A 412 -18.16 20.29 -5.96
C ALA A 412 -18.79 19.38 -4.89
N ASN A 413 -18.03 18.99 -3.85
CA ASN A 413 -18.53 18.21 -2.71
C ASN A 413 -17.80 18.62 -1.42
N LEU A 414 -18.56 18.97 -0.38
CA LEU A 414 -18.07 19.17 0.98
C LEU A 414 -18.88 18.31 1.95
N THR A 415 -18.28 17.24 2.47
CA THR A 415 -18.94 16.37 3.44
C THR A 415 -18.38 16.62 4.85
N LEU A 416 -19.24 17.14 5.73
CA LEU A 416 -18.97 17.40 7.16
C LEU A 416 -19.81 16.50 8.08
N SER A 417 -20.49 15.49 7.52
CA SER A 417 -21.48 14.68 8.23
C SER A 417 -20.88 13.86 9.37
N GLY A 418 -21.61 13.69 10.48
CA GLY A 418 -21.17 12.86 11.61
C GLY A 418 -20.26 13.54 12.62
N ASN A 419 -20.10 14.87 12.54
CA ASN A 419 -19.31 15.69 13.46
C ASN A 419 -20.19 16.31 14.57
N TYR A 420 -19.71 17.39 15.19
CA TYR A 420 -20.38 18.18 16.24
C TYR A 420 -20.37 19.67 15.90
N PHE A 421 -20.46 20.04 14.62
CA PHE A 421 -20.64 21.44 14.21
C PHE A 421 -21.96 21.99 14.77
N THR A 422 -21.97 23.28 15.13
CA THR A 422 -23.10 23.95 15.80
C THR A 422 -23.66 25.13 15.02
N LEU A 423 -22.92 25.67 14.06
CA LEU A 423 -23.32 26.84 13.28
C LEU A 423 -22.83 26.73 11.83
N VAL A 424 -23.66 27.20 10.90
CA VAL A 424 -23.34 27.42 9.48
C VAL A 424 -23.80 28.82 9.10
N GLY A 425 -23.02 29.53 8.28
CA GLY A 425 -23.39 30.84 7.75
C GLY A 425 -24.23 30.74 6.47
N PRO A 426 -24.64 31.89 5.89
CA PRO A 426 -25.45 31.93 4.68
C PRO A 426 -24.83 31.22 3.47
N GLN A 427 -23.51 31.27 3.26
CA GLN A 427 -22.89 30.61 2.10
C GLN A 427 -22.92 29.10 2.25
N CYS A 428 -22.55 28.58 3.42
CA CYS A 428 -22.71 27.16 3.71
C CYS A 428 -24.19 26.73 3.65
N ARG A 429 -25.14 27.57 4.06
CA ARG A 429 -26.59 27.29 3.92
C ARG A 429 -27.02 27.15 2.46
N SER A 430 -26.44 27.94 1.55
CA SER A 430 -26.64 27.82 0.10
C SER A 430 -26.16 26.46 -0.42
N LEU A 431 -24.93 26.05 -0.05
CA LEU A 431 -24.39 24.75 -0.45
C LEU A 431 -25.19 23.56 0.10
N ILE A 432 -25.75 23.66 1.32
CA ILE A 432 -26.64 22.63 1.89
C ILE A 432 -27.90 22.49 1.05
N ASN A 433 -28.55 23.62 0.70
CA ASN A 433 -29.76 23.61 -0.11
C ASN A 433 -29.53 23.06 -1.53
N ASN A 434 -28.34 23.26 -2.08
CA ASN A 434 -27.94 22.77 -3.41
C ASN A 434 -27.39 21.33 -3.39
N GLY A 435 -27.29 20.68 -2.22
CA GLY A 435 -26.78 19.32 -2.08
C GLY A 435 -25.25 19.17 -2.22
N VAL A 436 -24.50 20.28 -2.24
CA VAL A 436 -23.03 20.30 -2.28
C VAL A 436 -22.42 20.08 -0.89
N LEU A 437 -23.09 20.57 0.17
CA LEU A 437 -22.65 20.45 1.55
C LEU A 437 -23.52 19.50 2.37
N ASP A 438 -22.97 18.36 2.80
CA ASP A 438 -23.61 17.47 3.76
C ASP A 438 -23.18 17.78 5.20
N VAL A 439 -24.16 18.13 6.03
CA VAL A 439 -24.01 18.36 7.48
C VAL A 439 -24.96 17.49 8.32
N ARG A 440 -25.42 16.35 7.80
CA ARG A 440 -26.19 15.36 8.58
C ARG A 440 -25.39 14.89 9.79
N ASN A 441 -26.08 14.43 10.83
CA ASN A 441 -25.48 13.89 12.06
C ASN A 441 -24.48 14.88 12.72
N ASN A 442 -24.87 16.15 12.82
CA ASN A 442 -24.16 17.23 13.53
C ASN A 442 -25.03 17.83 14.65
N CYS A 443 -24.59 18.93 15.28
CA CYS A 443 -25.28 19.61 16.37
C CYS A 443 -25.83 20.99 15.98
N ILE A 444 -26.25 21.19 14.72
CA ILE A 444 -26.66 22.49 14.18
C ILE A 444 -28.17 22.73 14.42
N PRO A 445 -28.58 23.71 15.23
CA PRO A 445 -30.00 23.97 15.49
C PRO A 445 -30.77 24.36 14.22
N GLY A 446 -31.98 23.82 14.06
CA GLY A 446 -32.86 24.18 12.94
C GLY A 446 -32.43 23.62 11.58
N LEU A 447 -31.61 22.56 11.55
CA LEU A 447 -31.41 21.70 10.38
C LEU A 447 -32.03 20.30 10.61
N PRO A 448 -32.42 19.59 9.54
CA PRO A 448 -32.90 18.22 9.65
C PRO A 448 -31.73 17.23 9.88
N PHE A 449 -32.08 16.00 10.30
CA PHE A 449 -31.16 14.86 10.44
C PHE A 449 -29.92 15.17 11.32
N GLN A 450 -30.10 15.93 12.39
CA GLN A 450 -29.05 16.25 13.37
C GLN A 450 -29.01 15.22 14.50
N ARG A 451 -27.91 15.20 15.26
CA ARG A 451 -27.72 14.41 16.48
C ARG A 451 -28.79 14.73 17.52
N SER A 452 -29.00 13.79 18.45
CA SER A 452 -29.86 14.07 19.60
C SER A 452 -29.29 15.19 20.47
N LEU A 453 -30.17 15.98 21.10
CA LEU A 453 -29.76 17.02 22.05
C LEU A 453 -28.89 16.44 23.18
N HIS A 454 -29.16 15.20 23.59
CA HIS A 454 -28.40 14.49 24.60
C HIS A 454 -26.95 14.21 24.17
N GLU A 455 -26.73 13.69 22.96
CA GLU A 455 -25.36 13.51 22.41
C GLU A 455 -24.60 14.83 22.33
N CYS A 456 -25.24 15.90 21.84
CA CYS A 456 -24.59 17.20 21.72
C CYS A 456 -24.20 17.76 23.10
N ILE A 457 -25.09 17.71 24.08
CA ILE A 457 -24.78 18.13 25.46
C ILE A 457 -23.65 17.26 26.05
N ALA A 458 -23.71 15.94 25.90
CA ALA A 458 -22.69 15.03 26.41
C ALA A 458 -21.31 15.29 25.77
N PHE A 459 -21.27 15.59 24.47
CA PHE A 459 -20.04 15.98 23.79
C PHE A 459 -19.46 17.30 24.34
N PHE A 460 -20.28 18.35 24.44
CA PHE A 460 -19.82 19.67 24.89
C PHE A 460 -19.57 19.80 26.40
N ALA A 461 -20.04 18.85 27.20
CA ALA A 461 -19.72 18.77 28.64
C ALA A 461 -18.22 18.54 28.92
N LEU A 462 -17.46 18.02 27.95
CA LEU A 462 -16.01 17.83 28.05
C LEU A 462 -15.26 18.84 27.17
N PRO A 463 -14.48 19.78 27.75
CA PRO A 463 -13.73 20.75 26.97
C PRO A 463 -12.58 20.09 26.20
N ARG A 464 -12.45 20.41 24.91
CA ARG A 464 -11.37 19.92 24.03
C ARG A 464 -10.57 21.11 23.52
N ILE A 465 -9.31 21.23 23.94
CA ILE A 465 -8.46 22.38 23.63
C ILE A 465 -7.57 22.05 22.43
N CYS A 466 -7.59 22.89 21.39
CA CYS A 466 -6.61 22.82 20.31
C CYS A 466 -5.36 23.65 20.64
N PRO A 467 -4.15 23.08 20.52
CA PRO A 467 -2.93 23.87 20.62
C PRO A 467 -2.90 24.91 19.49
N HIS A 468 -2.28 26.06 19.76
CA HIS A 468 -2.13 27.15 18.80
C HIS A 468 -3.44 27.73 18.20
N ILE A 469 -4.57 27.70 18.91
CA ILE A 469 -5.89 28.18 18.42
C ILE A 469 -5.89 29.56 17.71
N GLN A 470 -4.92 30.44 17.98
CA GLN A 470 -4.77 31.71 17.27
C GLN A 470 -4.43 31.56 15.77
N THR A 471 -3.75 30.47 15.37
CA THR A 471 -3.42 30.20 13.95
C THR A 471 -4.65 29.88 13.11
N TYR A 472 -5.75 29.45 13.73
CA TYR A 472 -6.99 29.12 13.03
C TYR A 472 -7.65 30.35 12.40
N LYS A 473 -7.27 31.57 12.84
CA LYS A 473 -7.70 32.85 12.24
C LYS A 473 -6.80 33.32 11.11
N ILE A 474 -5.67 32.66 10.85
CA ILE A 474 -4.73 33.03 9.79
C ILE A 474 -5.25 32.52 8.46
N ILE A 475 -5.33 33.41 7.47
CA ILE A 475 -5.62 33.09 6.08
C ILE A 475 -4.34 33.40 5.28
N PRO A 476 -3.51 32.39 4.92
CA PRO A 476 -2.21 32.61 4.26
C PRO A 476 -2.32 32.97 2.76
N CYS A 477 -3.49 33.41 2.30
CA CYS A 477 -3.77 33.73 0.90
C CYS A 477 -4.75 34.91 0.79
N LYS A 478 -4.99 35.40 -0.44
CA LYS A 478 -6.14 36.29 -0.69
C LYS A 478 -7.44 35.46 -0.59
N PRO A 479 -8.42 35.84 0.25
CA PRO A 479 -9.70 35.12 0.36
C PRO A 479 -10.48 35.14 -0.96
N PRO A 480 -11.40 34.18 -1.20
CA PRO A 480 -12.16 34.09 -2.45
C PRO A 480 -12.88 35.38 -2.85
N HIS A 481 -13.53 36.07 -1.90
CA HIS A 481 -14.23 37.37 -2.13
C HIS A 481 -13.36 38.54 -2.63
N PHE A 482 -12.02 38.43 -2.58
CA PHE A 482 -11.09 39.51 -2.92
C PHE A 482 -10.19 39.16 -4.12
N ARG A 483 -10.70 38.35 -5.06
CA ARG A 483 -9.99 37.90 -6.26
C ARG A 483 -10.65 38.37 -7.54
#